data_AF-A0A1Q3H3U8-F1
#
_entry.id   AF-A0A1Q3H3U8-F1
#
_cell.length_a   1.000
_cell.length_b   1.000
_cell.length_c   1.000
_cell.angle_alpha   90.00
_cell.angle_beta   90.00
_cell.angle_gamma   90.00
#
_symmetry.space_group_name_H-M   'P 1'
#
loop_
_entity.id
_entity.type
_entity.pdbx_description
1 polymer ?
#
loop_
_entity_poly.entity_id
_entity_poly.type
_entity_poly.pdbx_seq_one_letter_code
_entity_poly.pdbx_strand_id
1 'polypeptide(L)'
;MENSRVNIIRQISRFIEHAYVNEDQEKWHFFFRSYFNQFYEEIQGIYQDWFPLAKHYIDDEITDHIFKSKIERKELKTWIKYEWCAMLTIVYQLHRDVQTAEKRSNKSVYQSLFQQLTEVIYEISVFFEFAHNVVVERANKFFGDGKKSVLDAREVHTTHDLHLRKTNALAGGLGKLNPRSEQVVLLRESMKKWIKDVFGINYVTDLQGNVVKLEAELLFNLIDSTQQSNSFPVDKNFIKLVYAWTTPDLQARILAYTWEIEWAKKILQPLFDPQNISLKVEFYDNIQQMLKDILQREDILLHRIRKPEAMLIG
;
A
#
# COMPACT_ATOMS: atom_id res chain seq x y z
N MET A 1 -11.23 -17.32 -31.06
CA MET A 1 -11.51 -15.90 -31.41
C MET A 1 -10.98 -15.08 -30.26
N GLU A 2 -9.92 -14.32 -30.50
CA GLU A 2 -9.37 -13.41 -29.50
C GLU A 2 -10.43 -12.34 -29.20
N ASN A 3 -10.77 -12.15 -27.92
CA ASN A 3 -11.80 -11.20 -27.50
C ASN A 3 -11.42 -9.80 -28.02
N SER A 4 -12.32 -9.11 -28.72
CA SER A 4 -12.04 -7.78 -29.31
C SER A 4 -11.51 -6.80 -28.26
N ARG A 5 -11.96 -6.93 -27.02
CA ARG A 5 -11.50 -6.12 -25.87
C ARG A 5 -10.02 -6.36 -25.54
N VAL A 6 -9.57 -7.62 -25.57
CA VAL A 6 -8.16 -8.00 -25.32
C VAL A 6 -7.24 -7.35 -26.35
N ASN A 7 -7.66 -7.32 -27.62
CA ASN A 7 -6.87 -6.69 -28.67
C ASN A 7 -6.81 -5.16 -28.53
N ILE A 8 -7.90 -4.52 -28.09
CA ILE A 8 -7.91 -3.08 -27.79
C ILE A 8 -6.96 -2.77 -26.63
N ILE A 9 -7.04 -3.53 -25.53
CA ILE A 9 -6.12 -3.33 -24.39
C ILE A 9 -4.68 -3.55 -24.79
N ARG A 10 -4.34 -4.57 -25.59
CA ARG A 10 -2.97 -4.76 -26.08
C ARG A 10 -2.44 -3.59 -26.89
N GLN A 11 -3.27 -2.98 -27.73
CA GLN A 11 -2.88 -1.77 -28.47
C GLN A 11 -2.65 -0.60 -27.53
N ILE A 12 -3.53 -0.40 -26.55
CA ILE A 12 -3.39 0.65 -25.55
C ILE A 12 -2.15 0.42 -24.67
N SER A 13 -1.89 -0.81 -24.24
CA SER A 13 -0.70 -1.20 -23.45
C SER A 13 0.60 -0.90 -24.19
N ARG A 14 0.67 -1.12 -25.50
CA ARG A 14 1.86 -0.74 -26.30
C ARG A 14 2.07 0.77 -26.33
N PHE A 15 0.99 1.55 -26.41
CA PHE A 15 1.07 3.01 -26.32
C PHE A 15 1.57 3.43 -24.93
N ILE A 16 1.01 2.86 -23.86
CA ILE A 16 1.39 3.11 -22.47
C ILE A 16 2.87 2.80 -22.24
N GLU A 17 3.32 1.61 -22.66
CA GLU A 17 4.71 1.18 -22.53
C GLU A 17 5.65 2.14 -23.26
N HIS A 18 5.31 2.53 -24.49
CA HIS A 18 6.09 3.51 -25.24
C HIS A 18 6.12 4.88 -24.54
N ALA A 19 5.00 5.37 -24.02
CA ALA A 19 4.94 6.66 -23.33
C ALA A 19 5.72 6.63 -22.01
N TYR A 20 5.67 5.51 -21.29
CA TYR A 20 6.38 5.30 -20.03
C TYR A 20 7.89 5.25 -20.22
N VAL A 21 8.39 4.40 -21.13
CA VAL A 21 9.82 4.18 -21.38
C VAL A 21 10.52 5.45 -21.89
N ASN A 22 9.81 6.27 -22.67
CA ASN A 22 10.37 7.50 -23.25
C ASN A 22 10.13 8.75 -22.39
N GLU A 23 9.58 8.61 -21.17
CA GLU A 23 9.24 9.73 -20.26
C GLU A 23 8.41 10.84 -20.93
N ASP A 24 7.54 10.48 -21.87
CA ASP A 24 6.83 11.41 -22.74
C ASP A 24 5.59 11.99 -22.05
N GLN A 25 5.79 13.08 -21.31
CA GLN A 25 4.72 13.73 -20.55
C GLN A 25 3.56 14.19 -21.43
N GLU A 26 3.81 14.66 -22.66
CA GLU A 26 2.75 15.12 -23.55
C GLU A 26 1.85 13.96 -23.98
N LYS A 27 2.43 12.80 -24.30
CA LYS A 27 1.66 11.58 -24.57
C LYS A 27 0.83 11.12 -23.40
N TRP A 28 1.35 11.25 -22.17
CA TRP A 28 0.56 10.93 -20.98
C TRP A 28 -0.63 11.86 -20.81
N HIS A 29 -0.43 13.18 -20.93
CA HIS A 29 -1.54 14.13 -20.86
C HIS A 29 -2.58 13.88 -21.96
N PHE A 30 -2.13 13.53 -23.17
CA PHE A 30 -3.02 13.14 -24.27
C PHE A 30 -3.79 11.85 -23.95
N PHE A 31 -3.11 10.81 -23.45
CA PHE A 31 -3.74 9.57 -23.02
C PHE A 31 -4.84 9.80 -21.98
N PHE A 32 -4.55 10.59 -20.94
CA PHE A 32 -5.52 10.86 -19.88
C PHE A 32 -6.75 11.60 -20.39
N ARG A 33 -6.58 12.51 -21.34
CA ARG A 33 -7.70 13.28 -21.93
C ARG A 33 -8.51 12.47 -22.93
N SER A 34 -7.87 11.62 -23.72
CA SER A 34 -8.48 11.02 -24.92
C SER A 34 -8.77 9.53 -24.80
N TYR A 35 -8.02 8.78 -23.99
CA TYR A 35 -8.07 7.31 -23.96
C TYR A 35 -8.37 6.71 -22.59
N PHE A 36 -8.20 7.47 -21.49
CA PHE A 36 -8.37 6.90 -20.14
C PHE A 36 -9.73 6.23 -19.92
N ASN A 37 -10.83 6.89 -20.31
CA ASN A 37 -12.17 6.32 -20.14
C ASN A 37 -12.34 5.02 -20.94
N GLN A 38 -11.88 5.00 -22.20
CA GLN A 38 -11.90 3.79 -23.02
C GLN A 38 -11.06 2.68 -22.39
N PHE A 39 -9.84 2.99 -21.96
CA PHE A 39 -8.96 2.04 -21.28
C PHE A 39 -9.64 1.45 -20.03
N TYR A 40 -10.23 2.31 -19.19
CA TYR A 40 -10.91 1.90 -17.96
C TYR A 40 -12.12 1.01 -18.24
N GLU A 41 -12.97 1.40 -19.18
CA GLU A 41 -14.16 0.63 -19.59
C GLU A 41 -13.79 -0.73 -20.17
N GLU A 42 -12.73 -0.80 -20.98
CA GLU A 42 -12.28 -2.05 -21.57
C GLU A 42 -11.68 -3.01 -20.52
N ILE A 43 -10.87 -2.50 -19.58
CA ILE A 43 -10.35 -3.30 -18.46
C ILE A 43 -11.48 -3.80 -17.56
N GLN A 44 -12.47 -2.95 -17.28
CA GLN A 44 -13.64 -3.34 -16.50
C GLN A 44 -14.47 -4.41 -17.23
N GLY A 45 -14.65 -4.28 -18.55
CA GLY A 45 -15.31 -5.29 -19.38
C GLY A 45 -14.57 -6.62 -19.36
N ILE A 46 -13.25 -6.61 -19.49
CA ILE A 46 -12.42 -7.82 -19.39
C ILE A 46 -12.54 -8.48 -18.02
N TYR A 47 -12.56 -7.69 -16.95
CA TYR A 47 -12.76 -8.22 -15.60
C TYR A 47 -14.10 -8.95 -15.47
N GLN A 48 -15.18 -8.35 -16.01
CA GLN A 48 -16.51 -8.95 -16.02
C GLN A 48 -16.55 -10.23 -16.88
N ASP A 49 -15.90 -10.24 -18.03
CA ASP A 49 -15.79 -11.42 -18.90
C ASP A 49 -15.04 -12.57 -18.22
N TRP A 50 -13.96 -12.26 -17.50
CA TRP A 50 -13.13 -13.25 -16.80
C TRP A 50 -13.77 -13.78 -15.51
N PHE A 51 -14.55 -12.94 -14.83
CA PHE A 51 -15.17 -13.23 -13.54
C PHE A 51 -16.65 -12.83 -13.52
N PRO A 52 -17.53 -13.47 -14.33
CA PRO A 52 -18.92 -13.06 -14.50
C PRO A 52 -19.78 -13.23 -13.23
N LEU A 53 -19.33 -14.07 -12.30
CA LEU A 53 -19.98 -14.29 -11.00
C LEU A 53 -19.38 -13.42 -9.88
N ALA A 54 -18.47 -12.50 -10.21
CA ALA A 54 -17.90 -11.60 -9.22
C ALA A 54 -18.98 -10.65 -8.69
N LYS A 55 -19.24 -10.73 -7.39
CA LYS A 55 -20.06 -9.76 -6.67
C LYS A 55 -19.25 -8.48 -6.43
N HIS A 56 -19.91 -7.41 -6.00
CA HIS A 56 -19.22 -6.28 -5.39
C HIS A 56 -18.56 -6.77 -4.10
N TYR A 57 -17.24 -6.68 -4.03
CA TYR A 57 -16.46 -7.05 -2.86
C TYR A 57 -16.25 -5.82 -1.98
N ILE A 58 -16.37 -5.99 -0.68
CA ILE A 58 -16.04 -4.93 0.27
C ILE A 58 -14.52 -4.82 0.43
N ASP A 59 -14.04 -3.65 0.84
CA ASP A 59 -12.61 -3.36 0.99
C ASP A 59 -11.88 -4.35 1.90
N ASP A 60 -12.55 -4.82 2.94
CA ASP A 60 -12.10 -5.84 3.89
C ASP A 60 -11.76 -7.16 3.19
N GLU A 61 -12.70 -7.69 2.39
CA GLU A 61 -12.51 -8.95 1.65
C GLU A 61 -11.35 -8.87 0.66
N ILE A 62 -11.19 -7.71 0.02
CA ILE A 62 -10.12 -7.45 -0.95
C ILE A 62 -8.76 -7.39 -0.23
N THR A 63 -8.70 -6.68 0.89
CA THR A 63 -7.49 -6.49 1.72
C THR A 63 -6.96 -7.82 2.24
N ASP A 64 -7.85 -8.70 2.69
CA ASP A 64 -7.51 -10.05 3.13
C ASP A 64 -6.84 -10.92 2.06
N HIS A 65 -6.99 -10.59 0.78
CA HIS A 65 -6.42 -11.36 -0.32
C HIS A 65 -5.14 -10.78 -0.89
N ILE A 66 -5.03 -9.45 -0.99
CA ILE A 66 -3.88 -8.78 -1.64
C ILE A 66 -2.61 -8.95 -0.82
N PHE A 67 -2.70 -8.77 0.50
CA PHE A 67 -1.54 -8.76 1.40
C PHE A 67 -1.17 -10.14 1.94
N LYS A 68 -1.75 -11.23 1.41
CA LYS A 68 -1.33 -12.59 1.76
C LYS A 68 0.12 -12.82 1.32
N SER A 69 0.96 -13.21 2.28
CA SER A 69 2.38 -13.48 2.03
C SER A 69 2.64 -14.69 1.12
N LYS A 70 1.73 -15.66 1.10
CA LYS A 70 1.82 -16.87 0.29
C LYS A 70 0.50 -17.13 -0.40
N ILE A 71 0.56 -17.31 -1.72
CA ILE A 71 -0.59 -17.65 -2.56
C ILE A 71 -0.37 -19.08 -3.05
N GLU A 72 -1.30 -19.97 -2.73
CA GLU A 72 -1.24 -21.32 -3.27
C GLU A 72 -1.66 -21.33 -4.74
N ARG A 73 -1.08 -22.23 -5.53
CA ARG A 73 -1.37 -22.32 -6.97
C ARG A 73 -2.86 -22.49 -7.28
N LYS A 74 -3.59 -23.24 -6.44
CA LYS A 74 -5.04 -23.44 -6.57
C LYS A 74 -5.84 -22.15 -6.38
N GLU A 75 -5.25 -21.15 -5.72
CA GLU A 75 -5.87 -19.86 -5.40
C GLU A 75 -5.50 -18.77 -6.41
N LEU A 76 -4.61 -19.03 -7.38
CA LEU A 76 -4.05 -18.02 -8.27
C LEU A 76 -5.13 -17.25 -9.05
N LYS A 77 -6.15 -17.94 -9.55
CA LYS A 77 -7.29 -17.29 -10.25
C LYS A 77 -8.10 -16.40 -9.31
N THR A 78 -8.30 -16.85 -8.07
CA THR A 78 -8.99 -16.07 -7.03
C THR A 78 -8.16 -14.85 -6.64
N TRP A 79 -6.84 -15.00 -6.52
CA TRP A 79 -5.93 -13.91 -6.23
C TRP A 79 -5.95 -12.86 -7.35
N ILE A 80 -5.83 -13.25 -8.62
CA ILE A 80 -5.94 -12.33 -9.77
C ILE A 80 -7.24 -11.53 -9.73
N LYS A 81 -8.36 -12.18 -9.40
CA LYS A 81 -9.66 -11.52 -9.28
C LYS A 81 -9.64 -10.36 -8.27
N TYR A 82 -9.07 -10.58 -7.09
CA TYR A 82 -9.00 -9.54 -6.05
C TYR A 82 -8.01 -8.43 -6.40
N GLU A 83 -6.86 -8.77 -6.96
CA GLU A 83 -5.85 -7.80 -7.41
C GLU A 83 -6.40 -6.89 -8.51
N TRP A 84 -7.11 -7.47 -9.48
CA TRP A 84 -7.75 -6.72 -10.56
C TRP A 84 -8.80 -5.75 -10.03
N CYS A 85 -9.60 -6.19 -9.06
CA CYS A 85 -10.60 -5.35 -8.39
C CYS A 85 -9.94 -4.17 -7.65
N ALA A 86 -8.82 -4.43 -6.98
CA ALA A 86 -8.05 -3.42 -6.25
C ALA A 86 -7.46 -2.38 -7.21
N MET A 87 -6.76 -2.83 -8.25
CA MET A 87 -6.16 -1.98 -9.27
C MET A 87 -7.18 -1.06 -9.94
N LEU A 88 -8.34 -1.60 -10.33
CA LEU A 88 -9.44 -0.81 -10.92
C LEU A 88 -9.95 0.27 -9.98
N THR A 89 -10.06 -0.05 -8.69
CA THR A 89 -10.50 0.90 -7.67
C THR A 89 -9.48 2.04 -7.50
N ILE A 90 -8.19 1.69 -7.39
CA ILE A 90 -7.10 2.67 -7.22
C ILE A 90 -6.96 3.57 -8.44
N VAL A 91 -6.98 3.02 -9.66
CA VAL A 91 -6.92 3.83 -10.88
C VAL A 91 -8.04 4.85 -10.92
N TYR A 92 -9.27 4.42 -10.64
CA TYR A 92 -10.42 5.32 -10.67
C TYR A 92 -10.31 6.41 -9.61
N GLN A 93 -9.90 6.04 -8.39
CA GLN A 93 -9.69 6.98 -7.29
C GLN A 93 -8.60 8.01 -7.63
N LEU A 94 -7.41 7.56 -8.04
CA LEU A 94 -6.30 8.44 -8.40
C LEU A 94 -6.66 9.37 -9.55
N HIS A 95 -7.36 8.87 -10.57
CA HIS A 95 -7.81 9.71 -11.68
C HIS A 95 -8.75 10.82 -11.22
N ARG A 96 -9.72 10.51 -10.35
CA ARG A 96 -10.61 11.52 -9.75
C ARG A 96 -9.82 12.54 -8.92
N ASP A 97 -8.83 12.09 -8.17
CA ASP A 97 -8.03 12.94 -7.30
C ASP A 97 -7.10 13.87 -8.13
N VAL A 98 -6.52 13.36 -9.22
CA VAL A 98 -5.79 14.15 -10.23
C VAL A 98 -6.68 15.25 -10.83
N GLN A 99 -7.87 14.89 -11.30
CA GLN A 99 -8.83 15.85 -11.86
C GLN A 99 -9.23 16.92 -10.83
N THR A 100 -9.37 16.53 -9.56
CA THR A 100 -9.69 17.45 -8.47
C THR A 100 -8.54 18.39 -8.17
N ALA A 101 -7.31 17.89 -8.14
CA ALA A 101 -6.10 18.69 -7.94
C ALA A 101 -5.87 19.68 -9.08
N GLU A 102 -6.11 19.27 -10.33
CA GLU A 102 -6.07 20.11 -11.52
C GLU A 102 -7.07 21.27 -11.40
N LYS A 103 -8.33 20.97 -11.08
CA LYS A 103 -9.40 21.99 -10.88
C LYS A 103 -9.08 22.97 -9.76
N ARG A 104 -8.46 22.50 -8.68
CA ARG A 104 -8.04 23.33 -7.54
C ARG A 104 -6.73 24.10 -7.80
N SER A 105 -6.12 23.95 -8.98
CA SER A 105 -4.86 24.61 -9.35
C SER A 105 -3.70 24.33 -8.38
N ASN A 106 -3.73 23.19 -7.68
CA ASN A 106 -2.66 22.79 -6.77
C ASN A 106 -1.57 22.04 -7.56
N LYS A 107 -0.64 22.80 -8.15
CA LYS A 107 0.38 22.27 -9.09
C LYS A 107 1.22 21.13 -8.50
N SER A 108 1.66 21.26 -7.25
CA SER A 108 2.52 20.25 -6.60
C SER A 108 1.76 18.94 -6.38
N VAL A 109 0.54 19.02 -5.82
CA VAL A 109 -0.31 17.84 -5.59
C VAL A 109 -0.72 17.19 -6.91
N TYR A 110 -1.10 17.99 -7.91
CA TYR A 110 -1.40 17.50 -9.25
C TYR A 110 -0.23 16.71 -9.84
N GLN A 111 0.97 17.27 -9.84
CA GLN A 111 2.15 16.60 -10.41
C GLN A 111 2.45 15.27 -9.70
N SER A 112 2.36 15.24 -8.37
CA SER A 112 2.58 14.02 -7.61
C SER A 112 1.53 12.94 -7.88
N LEU A 113 0.24 13.29 -7.88
CA LEU A 113 -0.85 12.36 -8.15
C LEU A 113 -0.83 11.86 -9.61
N PHE A 114 -0.47 12.73 -10.55
CA PHE A 114 -0.37 12.39 -11.96
C PHE A 114 0.74 11.37 -12.22
N GLN A 115 1.90 11.54 -11.57
CA GLN A 115 2.99 10.56 -11.62
C GLN A 115 2.57 9.22 -11.02
N GLN A 116 1.88 9.22 -9.87
CA GLN A 116 1.36 8.00 -9.26
C GLN A 116 0.35 7.27 -10.16
N LEU A 117 -0.58 8.01 -10.77
CA LEU A 117 -1.56 7.43 -11.69
C LEU A 117 -0.90 6.83 -12.93
N THR A 118 0.10 7.51 -13.48
CA THR A 118 0.90 7.02 -14.61
C THR A 118 1.56 5.68 -14.28
N GLU A 119 2.16 5.60 -13.10
CA GLU A 119 2.82 4.41 -12.59
C GLU A 119 1.85 3.22 -12.46
N VAL A 120 0.68 3.44 -11.85
CA VAL A 120 -0.34 2.42 -11.66
C VAL A 120 -0.88 1.90 -12.99
N ILE A 121 -1.09 2.79 -13.97
CA ILE A 121 -1.58 2.39 -15.31
C ILE A 121 -0.56 1.53 -16.04
N TYR A 122 0.73 1.87 -15.91
CA TYR A 122 1.80 1.04 -16.43
C TYR A 122 1.81 -0.34 -15.75
N GLU A 123 1.74 -0.40 -14.42
CA GLU A 123 1.68 -1.67 -13.67
C GLU A 123 0.50 -2.57 -14.09
N ILE A 124 -0.66 -1.98 -14.36
CA ILE A 124 -1.84 -2.69 -14.87
C ILE A 124 -1.59 -3.26 -16.26
N SER A 125 -0.93 -2.52 -17.14
CA SER A 125 -0.60 -3.00 -18.49
C SER A 125 0.30 -4.24 -18.45
N VAL A 126 1.24 -4.28 -17.50
CA VAL A 126 2.13 -5.42 -17.27
C VAL A 126 1.37 -6.59 -16.63
N PHE A 127 0.54 -6.31 -15.63
CA PHE A 127 -0.27 -7.33 -14.95
C PHE A 127 -1.29 -7.98 -15.88
N PHE A 128 -1.81 -7.24 -16.86
CA PHE A 128 -2.79 -7.73 -17.82
C PHE A 128 -2.33 -8.96 -18.58
N GLU A 129 -1.13 -8.94 -19.15
CA GLU A 129 -0.63 -10.10 -19.89
C GLU A 129 -0.44 -11.30 -18.97
N PHE A 130 0.04 -11.07 -17.74
CA PHE A 130 0.14 -12.13 -16.76
C PHE A 130 -1.24 -12.75 -16.46
N ALA A 131 -2.24 -11.92 -16.14
CA ALA A 131 -3.58 -12.36 -15.80
C ALA A 131 -4.27 -13.08 -16.97
N HIS A 132 -4.14 -12.58 -18.19
CA HIS A 132 -4.67 -13.20 -19.40
C HIS A 132 -4.12 -14.64 -19.56
N ASN A 133 -2.80 -14.81 -19.43
CA ASN A 133 -2.14 -16.11 -19.57
C ASN A 133 -2.65 -17.13 -18.53
N VAL A 134 -2.91 -16.70 -17.30
CA VAL A 134 -3.41 -17.58 -16.24
C VAL A 134 -4.89 -17.88 -16.40
N VAL A 135 -5.71 -16.86 -16.62
CA VAL A 135 -7.17 -16.96 -16.59
C VAL A 135 -7.73 -17.55 -17.87
N VAL A 136 -7.19 -17.15 -19.03
CA VAL A 136 -7.71 -17.51 -20.36
C VAL A 136 -6.91 -18.67 -20.94
N GLU A 137 -5.58 -18.52 -21.01
CA GLU A 137 -4.72 -19.53 -21.66
C GLU A 137 -4.43 -20.74 -20.76
N ARG A 138 -4.80 -20.66 -19.47
CA ARG A 138 -4.54 -21.68 -18.45
C ARG A 138 -3.06 -22.08 -18.39
N ALA A 139 -2.18 -21.16 -18.76
CA ALA A 139 -0.76 -21.41 -18.85
C ALA A 139 -0.20 -21.68 -17.46
N ASN A 140 0.60 -22.75 -17.33
CA ASN A 140 1.43 -22.99 -16.15
C ASN A 140 2.68 -22.11 -16.20
N LYS A 141 2.48 -20.79 -16.13
CA LYS A 141 3.60 -19.91 -15.82
C LYS A 141 3.94 -20.10 -14.35
N PHE A 142 5.18 -20.47 -14.05
CA PHE A 142 5.69 -20.46 -12.68
C PHE A 142 5.49 -19.04 -12.14
N PHE A 143 4.61 -18.94 -11.16
CA PHE A 143 4.40 -17.72 -10.39
C PHE A 143 5.56 -17.58 -9.41
N GLY A 144 6.70 -17.12 -9.93
CA GLY A 144 7.94 -16.89 -9.18
C GLY A 144 8.64 -15.61 -9.60
N ASP A 145 8.61 -15.29 -10.90
CA ASP A 145 9.30 -14.12 -11.46
C ASP A 145 8.36 -12.93 -11.77
N GLY A 146 7.03 -13.15 -11.71
CA GLY A 146 6.04 -12.21 -12.25
C GLY A 146 5.35 -11.27 -11.25
N LYS A 147 5.68 -11.35 -9.94
CA LYS A 147 5.08 -10.45 -8.92
C LYS A 147 6.09 -9.46 -8.32
N LYS A 148 7.30 -9.39 -8.89
CA LYS A 148 8.46 -8.87 -8.15
C LYS A 148 9.37 -8.21 -9.18
N SER A 149 9.46 -6.88 -9.19
CA SER A 149 10.64 -6.23 -9.75
C SER A 149 11.81 -6.64 -8.85
N VAL A 150 12.41 -7.79 -9.20
CA VAL A 150 13.59 -8.31 -8.54
C VAL A 150 14.71 -7.33 -8.85
N LEU A 151 15.02 -6.48 -7.87
CA LEU A 151 16.14 -5.56 -8.00
C LEU A 151 17.39 -6.37 -8.30
N ASP A 152 18.05 -6.09 -9.42
CA ASP A 152 19.33 -6.71 -9.70
C ASP A 152 20.42 -6.10 -8.79
N ALA A 153 21.53 -6.80 -8.62
CA ALA A 153 22.60 -6.34 -7.72
C ALA A 153 23.17 -4.97 -8.13
N ARG A 154 23.12 -4.63 -9.42
CA ARG A 154 23.59 -3.36 -9.94
C ARG A 154 22.61 -2.25 -9.58
N GLU A 155 21.31 -2.48 -9.68
CA GLU A 155 20.27 -1.52 -9.28
C GLU A 155 20.34 -1.23 -7.78
N VAL A 156 20.54 -2.26 -6.94
CA VAL A 156 20.74 -2.09 -5.49
C VAL A 156 22.01 -1.30 -5.18
N HIS A 157 23.15 -1.65 -5.81
CA HIS A 157 24.42 -0.97 -5.59
C HIS A 157 24.42 0.49 -6.08
N THR A 158 23.84 0.74 -7.26
CA THR A 158 23.72 2.10 -7.82
C THR A 158 22.78 2.96 -6.98
N THR A 159 21.72 2.37 -6.43
CA THR A 159 20.80 3.07 -5.50
C THR A 159 21.49 3.43 -4.18
N HIS A 160 22.38 2.57 -3.68
CA HIS A 160 23.19 2.83 -2.49
C HIS A 160 24.15 4.02 -2.68
N ASP A 161 24.92 4.04 -3.77
CA ASP A 161 25.89 5.11 -4.06
C ASP A 161 25.22 6.49 -4.27
N LEU A 162 23.93 6.51 -4.59
CA LEU A 162 23.19 7.71 -4.96
C LEU A 162 22.29 8.28 -3.85
N HIS A 163 22.13 7.59 -2.71
CA HIS A 163 21.28 8.05 -1.59
C HIS A 163 21.76 9.40 -0.99
N LEU A 164 23.06 9.71 -1.08
CA LEU A 164 23.64 10.99 -0.63
C LEU A 164 23.37 12.19 -1.56
N ARG A 165 22.77 12.00 -2.76
CA ARG A 165 22.60 13.06 -3.77
C ARG A 165 21.15 13.49 -4.03
N LYS A 166 20.27 13.38 -3.02
CA LYS A 166 18.87 13.83 -3.12
C LYS A 166 18.72 15.33 -3.46
N THR A 167 19.77 16.14 -3.29
CA THR A 167 19.77 17.59 -3.57
C THR A 167 20.33 18.01 -4.93
N ASN A 168 21.02 17.14 -5.70
CA ASN A 168 21.76 17.56 -6.91
C ASN A 168 21.57 16.65 -8.15
N ALA A 169 20.58 15.76 -8.18
CA ALA A 169 20.34 14.93 -9.36
C ALA A 169 19.67 15.73 -10.49
N LEU A 170 20.35 15.83 -11.64
CA LEU A 170 19.81 16.41 -12.88
C LEU A 170 18.51 15.70 -13.29
N ALA A 171 17.61 16.45 -13.94
CA ALA A 171 16.26 16.03 -14.32
C ALA A 171 16.16 14.81 -15.28
N GLY A 172 17.26 14.14 -15.61
CA GLY A 172 17.32 12.94 -16.46
C GLY A 172 18.34 11.89 -15.99
N GLY A 173 18.67 11.85 -14.70
CA GLY A 173 19.54 10.81 -14.14
C GLY A 173 18.77 9.52 -13.84
N LEU A 174 19.29 8.37 -14.29
CA LEU A 174 18.84 6.97 -14.07
C LEU A 174 18.71 6.53 -12.59
N GLY A 175 18.80 7.45 -11.61
CA GLY A 175 19.02 7.14 -10.20
C GLY A 175 18.20 8.02 -9.26
N LYS A 176 16.90 8.16 -9.51
CA LYS A 176 15.96 8.45 -8.43
C LYS A 176 15.83 7.17 -7.62
N LEU A 177 15.89 7.25 -6.29
CA LEU A 177 15.43 6.15 -5.42
C LEU A 177 14.17 5.55 -6.01
N ASN A 178 13.99 4.23 -5.94
CA ASN A 178 12.69 3.65 -6.21
C ASN A 178 11.68 4.27 -5.22
N PRO A 179 10.81 5.20 -5.64
CA PRO A 179 9.96 5.95 -4.72
C PRO A 179 8.99 5.03 -3.96
N ARG A 180 8.82 3.80 -4.45
CA ARG A 180 7.96 2.76 -3.86
C ARG A 180 8.58 2.20 -2.58
N SER A 181 9.88 1.91 -2.57
CA SER A 181 10.59 1.42 -1.36
C SER A 181 10.58 2.44 -0.23
N GLU A 182 10.79 3.72 -0.55
CA GLU A 182 10.72 4.79 0.45
C GLU A 182 9.31 4.91 1.03
N GLN A 183 8.27 4.81 0.20
CA GLN A 183 6.88 4.87 0.64
C GLN A 183 6.51 3.70 1.56
N VAL A 184 6.96 2.47 1.27
CA VAL A 184 6.72 1.31 2.14
C VAL A 184 7.41 1.49 3.49
N VAL A 185 8.67 1.96 3.51
CA VAL A 185 9.40 2.23 4.75
C VAL A 185 8.71 3.32 5.56
N LEU A 186 8.34 4.44 4.93
CA LEU A 186 7.65 5.55 5.59
C LEU A 186 6.28 5.13 6.11
N LEU A 187 5.54 4.30 5.38
CA LEU A 187 4.27 3.73 5.83
C LEU A 187 4.47 2.84 7.06
N ARG A 188 5.51 1.99 7.07
CA ARG A 188 5.84 1.18 8.24
C ARG A 188 6.16 2.04 9.46
N GLU A 189 7.02 3.05 9.29
CA GLU A 189 7.41 3.94 10.39
C GLU A 189 6.24 4.79 10.87
N SER A 190 5.34 5.24 9.98
CA SER A 190 4.14 5.97 10.40
C SER A 190 3.22 5.09 11.24
N MET A 191 3.04 3.81 10.89
CA MET A 191 2.27 2.87 11.71
C MET A 191 2.90 2.62 13.09
N LYS A 192 4.24 2.49 13.16
CA LYS A 192 4.98 2.33 14.44
C LYS A 192 4.85 3.56 15.33
N LYS A 193 4.87 4.75 14.73
CA LYS A 193 4.70 6.01 15.45
C LYS A 193 3.27 6.17 15.93
N TRP A 194 2.31 6.00 15.02
CA TRP A 194 0.87 6.08 15.29
C TRP A 194 0.45 5.24 16.50
N ILE A 195 0.84 3.95 16.55
CA ILE A 195 0.42 3.08 17.65
C ILE A 195 0.93 3.55 19.01
N LYS A 196 2.12 4.16 19.05
CA LYS A 196 2.67 4.76 20.27
C LYS A 196 1.93 6.03 20.65
N ASP A 197 1.69 6.91 19.69
CA ASP A 197 1.03 8.19 19.91
C ASP A 197 -0.43 8.02 20.35
N VAL A 198 -1.15 7.05 19.78
CA VAL A 198 -2.51 6.66 20.19
C VAL A 198 -2.55 6.24 21.65
N PHE A 199 -1.61 5.39 22.08
CA PHE A 199 -1.54 4.89 23.45
C PHE A 199 -0.78 5.82 24.41
N GLY A 200 -0.38 7.00 23.94
CA GLY A 200 0.31 7.96 24.76
C GLY A 200 1.71 7.52 25.21
N ILE A 201 2.37 6.63 24.48
CA ILE A 201 3.67 6.05 24.82
C ILE A 201 4.79 6.91 24.22
N ASN A 202 5.61 7.54 25.05
CA ASN A 202 6.83 8.20 24.60
C ASN A 202 7.97 7.19 24.46
N TYR A 203 8.34 6.58 25.59
CA TYR A 203 9.31 5.48 25.67
C TYR A 203 9.08 4.69 26.96
N VAL A 204 9.69 3.51 27.04
CA VAL A 204 9.67 2.66 28.22
C VAL A 204 11.10 2.46 28.69
N THR A 205 11.32 2.53 29.99
CA THR A 205 12.61 2.19 30.60
C THR A 205 12.46 1.01 31.55
N ASP A 206 13.55 0.30 31.80
CA ASP A 206 13.62 -0.54 32.99
C ASP A 206 13.79 0.32 34.26
N LEU A 207 13.75 -0.31 35.43
CA LEU A 207 13.98 0.37 36.71
C LEU A 207 15.42 0.91 36.86
N GLN A 208 16.35 0.45 36.02
CA GLN A 208 17.73 0.91 35.97
C GLN A 208 17.91 2.12 35.02
N GLY A 209 16.85 2.52 34.32
CA GLY A 209 16.85 3.66 33.40
C GLY A 209 17.27 3.32 31.96
N ASN A 210 17.48 2.05 31.62
CA ASN A 210 17.78 1.65 30.24
C ASN A 210 16.50 1.62 29.40
N VAL A 211 16.58 2.08 28.16
CA VAL A 211 15.44 2.06 27.24
C VAL A 211 15.10 0.63 26.85
N VAL A 212 13.85 0.24 27.07
CA VAL A 212 13.30 -1.05 26.62
C VAL A 212 12.73 -0.87 25.23
N LYS A 213 13.24 -1.65 24.27
CA LYS A 213 12.74 -1.64 22.90
C LYS A 213 11.32 -2.23 22.86
N LEU A 214 10.37 -1.44 22.36
CA LEU A 214 9.00 -1.88 22.10
C LEU A 214 8.84 -2.22 20.62
N GLU A 215 8.55 -3.48 20.32
CA GLU A 215 8.17 -3.90 18.98
C GLU A 215 6.72 -3.50 18.71
N ALA A 216 6.46 -2.82 17.58
CA ALA A 216 5.12 -2.34 17.26
C ALA A 216 4.09 -3.46 17.07
N GLU A 217 4.54 -4.64 16.63
CA GLU A 217 3.70 -5.85 16.50
C GLU A 217 3.03 -6.23 17.82
N LEU A 218 3.77 -6.08 18.93
CA LEU A 218 3.26 -6.30 20.27
C LEU A 218 2.24 -5.24 20.66
N LEU A 219 2.49 -3.98 20.29
CA LEU A 219 1.58 -2.86 20.58
C LEU A 219 0.27 -2.97 19.81
N PHE A 220 0.24 -3.55 18.60
CA PHE A 220 -1.01 -3.83 17.90
C PHE A 220 -1.90 -4.84 18.65
N ASN A 221 -1.37 -5.62 19.60
CA ASN A 221 -2.19 -6.47 20.46
C ASN A 221 -3.02 -5.68 21.48
N LEU A 222 -2.63 -4.43 21.78
CA LEU A 222 -3.42 -3.54 22.65
C LEU A 222 -4.68 -3.04 21.94
N ILE A 223 -4.76 -3.14 20.61
CA ILE A 223 -5.96 -2.87 19.84
C ILE A 223 -6.92 -4.03 20.09
N ASP A 224 -7.79 -3.90 21.09
CA ASP A 224 -8.82 -4.89 21.37
C ASP A 224 -10.21 -4.26 21.29
N SER A 225 -10.93 -4.59 20.21
CA SER A 225 -12.31 -4.19 19.97
C SER A 225 -13.32 -4.88 20.90
N THR A 226 -12.90 -5.88 21.69
CA THR A 226 -13.79 -6.59 22.63
C THR A 226 -14.07 -5.78 23.90
N GLN A 227 -13.23 -4.78 24.23
CA GLN A 227 -13.62 -3.75 25.18
C GLN A 227 -14.59 -2.78 24.49
N GLN A 228 -15.89 -2.94 24.78
CA GLN A 228 -17.03 -2.26 24.15
C GLN A 228 -16.97 -0.72 24.07
N SER A 229 -15.93 -0.09 24.59
CA SER A 229 -15.80 1.36 24.72
C SER A 229 -14.56 1.98 24.09
N ASN A 230 -13.62 1.18 23.59
CA ASN A 230 -12.54 1.71 22.77
C ASN A 230 -12.97 1.62 21.30
N SER A 231 -12.78 2.71 20.56
CA SER A 231 -13.15 2.77 19.14
C SER A 231 -11.91 2.95 18.29
N PHE A 232 -11.71 2.03 17.36
CA PHE A 232 -10.69 2.09 16.33
C PHE A 232 -11.37 1.99 14.95
N PRO A 233 -10.93 2.78 13.96
CA PRO A 233 -11.60 2.83 12.66
C PRO A 233 -11.22 1.69 11.71
N VAL A 234 -10.18 0.90 12.05
CA VAL A 234 -9.69 -0.23 11.24
C VAL A 234 -9.46 -1.43 12.14
N ASP A 235 -9.84 -2.61 11.66
CA ASP A 235 -9.64 -3.86 12.41
C ASP A 235 -8.16 -4.16 12.65
N LYS A 236 -7.84 -4.68 13.84
CA LYS A 236 -6.47 -5.00 14.25
C LYS A 236 -5.78 -5.99 13.31
N ASN A 237 -6.53 -6.93 12.73
CA ASN A 237 -5.97 -7.94 11.84
C ASN A 237 -5.52 -7.30 10.52
N PHE A 238 -6.27 -6.33 9.99
CA PHE A 238 -5.86 -5.58 8.80
C PHE A 238 -4.60 -4.75 9.06
N ILE A 239 -4.54 -4.06 10.21
CA ILE A 239 -3.34 -3.29 10.59
C ILE A 239 -2.12 -4.21 10.64
N LYS A 240 -2.24 -5.37 11.30
CA LYS A 240 -1.16 -6.36 11.36
C LYS A 240 -0.80 -6.95 10.01
N LEU A 241 -1.79 -7.24 9.16
CA LEU A 241 -1.59 -7.79 7.83
C LEU A 241 -0.79 -6.82 6.95
N VAL A 242 -1.19 -5.55 6.90
CA VAL A 242 -0.47 -4.50 6.16
C VAL A 242 0.91 -4.28 6.78
N TYR A 243 1.02 -4.24 8.11
CA TYR A 243 2.31 -4.10 8.78
C TYR A 243 3.27 -5.24 8.43
N ALA A 244 2.81 -6.49 8.44
CA ALA A 244 3.60 -7.64 8.05
C ALA A 244 4.09 -7.50 6.60
N TRP A 245 3.20 -7.10 5.68
CA TRP A 245 3.54 -6.84 4.28
C TRP A 245 4.59 -5.73 4.09
N THR A 246 4.60 -4.68 4.92
CA THR A 246 5.66 -3.65 4.87
C THR A 246 7.02 -4.10 5.39
N THR A 247 7.11 -5.30 5.98
CA THR A 247 8.39 -5.81 6.50
C THR A 247 9.32 -6.07 5.31
N PRO A 248 10.48 -5.40 5.23
CA PRO A 248 11.37 -5.59 4.10
C PRO A 248 11.85 -7.03 4.05
N ASP A 249 11.38 -7.80 3.08
CA ASP A 249 12.03 -9.05 2.71
C ASP A 249 13.26 -8.71 1.85
N LEU A 250 14.32 -8.24 2.52
CA LEU A 250 15.62 -7.98 1.91
C LEU A 250 16.19 -9.24 1.24
N GLN A 251 15.74 -10.44 1.62
CA GLN A 251 16.18 -11.69 1.03
C GLN A 251 15.45 -12.00 -0.28
N ALA A 252 14.18 -11.61 -0.42
CA ALA A 252 13.40 -11.89 -1.62
C ALA A 252 13.48 -10.82 -2.72
N ARG A 253 14.16 -9.69 -2.48
CA ARG A 253 14.43 -8.62 -3.48
C ARG A 253 13.18 -8.06 -4.16
N ILE A 254 12.05 -8.03 -3.45
CA ILE A 254 10.73 -7.70 -4.01
C ILE A 254 10.38 -6.26 -3.71
N LEU A 255 9.87 -5.55 -4.71
CA LEU A 255 9.25 -4.26 -4.53
C LEU A 255 7.73 -4.40 -4.53
N ALA A 256 7.09 -3.71 -3.60
CA ALA A 256 5.65 -3.49 -3.63
C ALA A 256 5.24 -2.74 -4.91
N TYR A 257 4.10 -3.13 -5.49
CA TYR A 257 3.50 -2.33 -6.56
C TYR A 257 2.95 -1.02 -6.00
N THR A 258 2.93 0.00 -6.85
CA THR A 258 2.41 1.31 -6.49
C THR A 258 0.93 1.22 -6.14
N TRP A 259 0.15 0.46 -6.88
CA TRP A 259 -1.27 0.27 -6.55
C TRP A 259 -1.49 -0.48 -5.21
N GLU A 260 -0.58 -1.39 -4.80
CA GLU A 260 -0.65 -2.05 -3.48
C GLU A 260 -0.39 -1.04 -2.36
N ILE A 261 0.58 -0.13 -2.57
CA ILE A 261 0.89 0.98 -1.66
C ILE A 261 -0.31 1.91 -1.54
N GLU A 262 -0.92 2.30 -2.66
CA GLU A 262 -2.12 3.15 -2.65
C GLU A 262 -3.33 2.45 -2.00
N TRP A 263 -3.48 1.13 -2.19
CA TRP A 263 -4.47 0.35 -1.48
C TRP A 263 -4.22 0.36 0.04
N ALA A 264 -2.98 0.12 0.47
CA ALA A 264 -2.61 0.18 1.88
C ALA A 264 -2.90 1.57 2.48
N LYS A 265 -2.55 2.66 1.76
CA LYS A 265 -2.85 4.03 2.17
C LYS A 265 -4.35 4.25 2.33
N LYS A 266 -5.15 3.82 1.36
CA LYS A 266 -6.62 3.93 1.40
C LYS A 266 -7.20 3.25 2.65
N ILE A 267 -6.79 2.02 2.94
CA ILE A 267 -7.30 1.26 4.08
C ILE A 267 -6.83 1.85 5.42
N LEU A 268 -5.59 2.33 5.49
CA LEU A 268 -5.02 2.86 6.73
C LEU A 268 -5.35 4.35 6.95
N GLN A 269 -5.82 5.08 5.94
CA GLN A 269 -6.12 6.51 6.03
C GLN A 269 -6.95 6.89 7.27
N PRO A 270 -8.02 6.14 7.64
CA PRO A 270 -8.82 6.47 8.81
C PRO A 270 -8.04 6.48 10.13
N LEU A 271 -6.93 5.76 10.24
CA LEU A 271 -6.08 5.72 11.45
C LEU A 271 -5.37 7.04 11.71
N PHE A 272 -5.07 7.79 10.66
CA PHE A 272 -4.32 9.03 10.76
C PHE A 272 -5.22 10.25 10.97
N ASP A 273 -6.50 10.03 11.28
CA ASP A 273 -7.41 11.04 11.80
C ASP A 273 -7.68 10.77 13.29
N PRO A 274 -7.11 11.59 14.20
CA PRO A 274 -7.32 11.49 15.65
C PRO A 274 -8.79 11.41 16.08
N GLN A 275 -9.71 12.02 15.31
CA GLN A 275 -11.13 12.05 15.65
C GLN A 275 -11.80 10.68 15.53
N ASN A 276 -11.19 9.75 14.80
CA ASN A 276 -11.72 8.40 14.62
C ASN A 276 -11.30 7.45 15.75
N ILE A 277 -10.45 7.89 16.67
CA ILE A 277 -9.84 7.04 17.69
C ILE A 277 -10.27 7.52 19.07
N SER A 278 -10.88 6.62 19.82
CA SER A 278 -11.35 6.90 21.17
C SER A 278 -10.91 5.82 22.13
N LEU A 279 -10.30 6.22 23.25
CA LEU A 279 -9.87 5.33 24.33
C LEU A 279 -10.56 5.74 25.62
N LYS A 280 -10.99 4.75 26.42
CA LYS A 280 -11.41 5.04 27.78
C LYS A 280 -10.26 5.56 28.63
N VAL A 281 -10.52 6.49 29.55
CA VAL A 281 -9.52 6.96 30.53
C VAL A 281 -8.99 5.78 31.36
N GLU A 282 -9.87 4.92 31.87
CA GLU A 282 -9.46 3.72 32.63
C GLU A 282 -8.56 2.77 31.82
N PHE A 283 -8.85 2.61 30.54
CA PHE A 283 -8.00 1.82 29.65
C PHE A 283 -6.65 2.50 29.46
N TYR A 284 -6.66 3.81 29.17
CA TYR A 284 -5.46 4.60 28.96
C TYR A 284 -4.54 4.56 30.18
N ASP A 285 -5.08 4.69 31.39
CA ASP A 285 -4.32 4.64 32.65
C ASP A 285 -3.68 3.27 32.89
N ASN A 286 -4.35 2.18 32.47
CA ASN A 286 -3.87 0.80 32.63
C ASN A 286 -2.80 0.34 31.62
N ILE A 287 -2.45 1.16 30.62
CA ILE A 287 -1.50 0.77 29.56
C ILE A 287 -0.15 0.28 30.13
N GLN A 288 0.35 0.86 31.23
CA GLN A 288 1.59 0.35 31.84
C GLN A 288 1.48 -1.10 32.28
N GLN A 289 0.37 -1.49 32.92
CA GLN A 289 0.16 -2.87 33.34
C GLN A 289 0.02 -3.79 32.13
N MET A 290 -0.71 -3.37 31.10
CA MET A 290 -0.82 -4.15 29.87
C MET A 290 0.54 -4.36 29.18
N LEU A 291 1.41 -3.35 29.20
CA LEU A 291 2.78 -3.48 28.70
C LEU A 291 3.61 -4.47 29.52
N LYS A 292 3.45 -4.48 30.86
CA LYS A 292 4.11 -5.47 31.73
C LYS A 292 3.71 -6.89 31.36
N ASP A 293 2.42 -7.11 31.16
CA ASP A 293 1.86 -8.42 30.81
C ASP A 293 2.34 -8.88 29.43
N ILE A 294 2.31 -7.99 28.43
CA ILE A 294 2.76 -8.28 27.06
C ILE A 294 4.25 -8.56 26.98
N LEU A 295 5.06 -7.77 27.69
CA LEU A 295 6.52 -7.93 27.73
C LEU A 295 6.98 -9.04 28.68
N GLN A 296 6.07 -9.56 29.52
CA GLN A 296 6.37 -10.49 30.62
C GLN A 296 7.46 -9.92 31.55
N ARG A 297 7.35 -8.63 31.88
CA ARG A 297 8.33 -7.88 32.68
C ARG A 297 7.65 -6.98 33.69
N GLU A 298 8.01 -7.13 34.96
CA GLU A 298 7.51 -6.28 36.04
C GLU A 298 8.34 -5.01 36.28
N ASP A 299 9.56 -5.00 35.77
CA ASP A 299 10.60 -4.02 36.03
C ASP A 299 10.62 -2.87 35.00
N ILE A 300 9.45 -2.50 34.46
CA ILE A 300 9.34 -1.44 33.45
C ILE A 300 8.57 -0.22 33.97
N LEU A 301 8.93 0.95 33.44
CA LEU A 301 8.29 2.23 33.68
C LEU A 301 7.89 2.87 32.34
N LEU A 302 6.62 3.25 32.24
CA LEU A 302 6.08 3.91 31.06
C LEU A 302 6.20 5.44 31.18
N HIS A 303 6.89 6.06 30.22
CA HIS A 303 6.95 7.50 30.08
C HIS A 303 5.93 7.95 29.05
N ARG A 304 5.01 8.83 29.45
CA ARG A 304 3.88 9.27 28.63
C ARG A 304 4.22 10.48 27.77
N ILE A 305 3.60 10.57 26.60
CA ILE A 305 3.48 11.86 25.89
C ILE A 305 2.42 12.73 26.58
N ARG A 306 2.56 14.04 26.45
CA ARG A 306 1.68 15.01 27.14
C ARG A 306 0.23 14.97 26.63
N LYS A 307 0.05 14.69 25.34
CA LYS A 307 -1.25 14.64 24.68
C LYS A 307 -1.24 13.45 23.71
N PRO A 308 -1.94 12.35 24.01
CA PRO A 308 -2.10 11.26 23.06
C PRO A 308 -2.88 11.72 21.83
N GLU A 309 -2.69 11.03 20.71
CA GLU A 309 -3.50 11.25 19.50
C GLU A 309 -4.94 10.75 19.68
N ALA A 310 -5.15 9.74 20.52
CA ALA A 310 -6.50 9.26 20.81
C ALA A 310 -7.30 10.26 21.65
N MET A 311 -8.59 10.37 21.37
CA MET A 311 -9.53 11.06 22.26
C MET A 311 -9.74 10.22 23.51
N LEU A 312 -9.49 10.81 24.68
CA LEU A 312 -9.73 10.15 25.96
C LEU A 312 -11.17 10.41 26.40
N ILE A 313 -11.94 9.34 26.58
CA ILE A 313 -13.35 9.38 26.98
C ILE A 313 -13.45 8.76 28.39
N GLY A 314 -14.03 9.49 29.33
CA GLY A 314 -14.22 9.04 30.72
C GLY A 314 -15.68 8.90 31.04
#